data_AF-A0A2N1V3Y4-F1
#
_entry.id   AF-A0A2N1V3Y4-F1
#
_cell.length_a   1.000
_cell.length_b   1.000
_cell.length_c   1.000
_cell.angle_alpha   90.00
_cell.angle_beta   90.00
_cell.angle_gamma   90.00
#
_symmetry.space_group_name_H-M   'P 1'
#
loop_
_entity.id
_entity.type
_entity.pdbx_description
1 polymer ?
#
loop_
_entity_poly.entity_id
_entity_poly.type
_entity_poly.pdbx_seq_one_letter_code
_entity_poly.pdbx_strand_id
1 'polypeptide(L)'
;MIKSISLLIILLQVSLFSQNEDVKTILKKEDIRSSFDVFTKDSSDTKIPGIENRTTPAQDSAYAQALRMKLPIELRLRYDLMNIGYTLISLDPEAEKTGMDYIPTNAFKPDPNMIVQRQENLMRAFEVPYARTYNPYGVRLSFADIGSFFGLTEDYSGNIQFKVDHYTEVEVVIYSIQAVVVATIFKGHLPPGSYQRTWTGRDENGRKLSPGDYIGEVRIKGENSYRKQIIIR
;
A
#
# COMPACT_ATOMS: atom_id res chain seq x y z
N MET A 1 -87.67 12.24 23.13
CA MET A 1 -86.80 13.24 22.47
C MET A 1 -85.50 12.59 21.94
N ILE A 2 -85.56 11.35 21.44
CA ILE A 2 -84.38 10.51 21.14
C ILE A 2 -84.21 10.26 19.62
N LYS A 3 -85.20 10.63 18.80
CA LYS A 3 -85.10 10.57 17.33
C LYS A 3 -84.35 11.74 16.69
N SER A 4 -84.10 12.84 17.42
CA SER A 4 -83.36 14.01 16.90
C SER A 4 -81.84 13.87 16.99
N ILE A 5 -81.33 13.00 17.87
CA ILE A 5 -79.88 12.83 18.08
C ILE A 5 -79.26 11.92 17.01
N SER A 6 -80.00 10.92 16.52
CA SER A 6 -79.53 10.02 15.45
C SER A 6 -79.40 10.72 14.09
N LEU A 7 -80.26 11.71 13.80
CA LEU A 7 -80.18 12.50 12.57
C LEU A 7 -78.96 13.44 12.57
N LEU A 8 -78.58 13.96 13.75
CA LEU A 8 -77.44 14.86 13.91
C LEU A 8 -76.11 14.14 13.69
N ILE A 9 -75.99 12.87 14.11
CA ILE A 9 -74.77 12.07 13.92
C ILE A 9 -74.59 11.65 12.46
N ILE A 10 -75.68 11.37 11.74
CA ILE A 10 -75.61 11.03 10.31
C ILE A 10 -75.30 12.28 9.46
N LEU A 11 -75.86 13.45 9.79
CA LEU A 11 -75.48 14.71 9.11
C LEU A 11 -74.02 15.11 9.37
N LEU A 12 -73.47 14.84 10.56
CA LEU A 12 -72.08 15.15 10.89
C LEU A 12 -71.06 14.27 10.14
N GLN A 13 -71.43 13.02 9.80
CA GLN A 13 -70.57 12.12 9.02
C GLN A 13 -70.60 12.44 7.52
N VAL A 14 -71.71 12.99 7.00
CA VAL A 14 -71.81 13.39 5.59
C VAL A 14 -71.07 14.71 5.30
N SER A 15 -70.98 15.62 6.28
CA SER A 15 -70.17 16.85 6.15
C SER A 15 -68.65 16.60 6.17
N LEU A 16 -68.18 15.43 6.61
CA LEU A 16 -66.76 15.08 6.63
C LEU A 16 -66.27 14.43 5.32
N PHE A 17 -67.17 14.08 4.39
CA PHE A 17 -66.84 13.40 3.14
C PHE A 17 -67.07 14.25 1.87
N SER A 18 -67.35 15.55 2.00
CA SER A 18 -67.57 16.43 0.85
C SER A 18 -66.96 17.81 1.06
N GLN A 19 -65.63 17.87 1.14
CA GLN A 19 -64.83 19.05 0.80
C GLN A 19 -63.54 18.58 0.14
N ASN A 20 -63.66 18.12 -1.11
CA ASN A 20 -62.56 18.22 -2.07
C ASN A 20 -62.74 19.56 -2.78
N GLU A 21 -62.72 20.65 -2.01
CA GLU A 21 -62.67 21.98 -2.58
C GLU A 21 -61.24 22.22 -3.04
N ASP A 22 -61.10 22.54 -4.32
CA ASP A 22 -59.91 23.12 -4.94
C ASP A 22 -59.44 24.32 -4.11
N VAL A 23 -58.57 24.06 -3.13
CA VAL A 23 -57.84 25.12 -2.45
C VAL A 23 -56.94 25.75 -3.50
N LYS A 24 -57.33 26.93 -3.99
CA LYS A 24 -56.47 27.83 -4.75
C LYS A 24 -55.33 28.31 -3.85
N THR A 25 -54.43 27.41 -3.55
CA THR A 25 -53.15 27.68 -2.92
C THR A 25 -52.25 28.24 -4.01
N ILE A 26 -51.63 29.40 -3.79
CA ILE A 26 -50.66 30.02 -4.73
C ILE A 26 -49.47 29.07 -4.98
N LEU A 27 -49.25 28.14 -4.05
CA LEU A 27 -48.27 27.07 -4.15
C LEU A 27 -48.93 25.84 -4.79
N LYS A 28 -48.77 25.70 -6.11
CA LYS A 28 -48.94 24.41 -6.77
C LYS A 28 -47.86 23.48 -6.23
N LYS A 29 -48.26 22.31 -5.72
CA LYS A 29 -47.32 21.23 -5.40
C LYS A 29 -46.55 20.89 -6.67
N GLU A 30 -45.25 21.15 -6.69
CA GLU A 30 -44.41 20.82 -7.84
C GLU A 30 -44.41 19.31 -8.03
N ASP A 31 -44.59 18.90 -9.29
CA ASP A 31 -44.54 17.50 -9.69
C ASP A 31 -43.08 17.06 -9.54
N ILE A 32 -42.78 16.21 -8.55
CA ILE A 32 -41.42 15.72 -8.29
C ILE A 32 -41.08 14.72 -9.40
N ARG A 33 -40.72 15.24 -10.58
CA ARG A 33 -40.19 14.45 -11.69
C ARG A 33 -38.67 14.49 -11.58
N SER A 34 -38.03 13.34 -11.70
CA SER A 34 -36.57 13.32 -11.80
C SER A 34 -36.16 14.01 -13.10
N SER A 35 -34.99 14.66 -13.10
CA SER A 35 -34.47 15.32 -14.30
C SER A 35 -34.39 14.37 -15.50
N PHE A 36 -34.29 13.05 -15.25
CA PHE A 36 -34.20 12.03 -16.28
C PHE A 36 -35.55 11.73 -16.96
N ASP A 37 -36.66 11.81 -16.22
CA ASP A 37 -38.02 11.56 -16.75
C ASP A 37 -38.52 12.66 -17.68
N VAL A 38 -37.87 13.82 -17.67
CA VAL A 38 -38.18 14.96 -18.54
C VAL A 38 -37.62 14.76 -19.96
N PHE A 39 -36.51 14.02 -20.11
CA PHE A 39 -35.85 13.82 -21.41
C PHE A 39 -36.42 12.67 -22.24
N THR A 40 -37.22 11.79 -21.63
CA THR A 40 -37.74 10.57 -22.28
C THR A 40 -39.09 10.76 -22.97
N LYS A 41 -39.73 11.93 -22.80
CA LYS A 41 -41.05 12.23 -23.38
C LYS A 41 -40.91 13.25 -24.51
N ASP A 42 -41.60 12.96 -25.61
CA ASP A 42 -41.60 13.71 -26.86
C ASP A 42 -41.72 15.23 -26.61
N SER A 43 -40.71 15.98 -27.02
CA SER A 43 -40.39 17.34 -26.54
C SER A 43 -41.23 18.46 -27.17
N SER A 44 -42.28 18.11 -27.91
CA SER A 44 -43.05 19.09 -28.69
C SER A 44 -44.11 19.85 -27.88
N ASP A 45 -44.59 19.30 -26.75
CA ASP A 45 -45.72 19.92 -26.01
C ASP A 45 -45.53 19.98 -24.48
N THR A 46 -44.39 19.52 -23.97
CA THR A 46 -44.11 19.61 -22.53
C THR A 46 -43.45 20.95 -22.23
N LYS A 47 -44.25 21.99 -22.00
CA LYS A 47 -43.75 23.24 -21.41
C LYS A 47 -43.17 22.94 -20.02
N ILE A 48 -41.85 22.86 -19.94
CA ILE A 48 -41.13 22.75 -18.68
C ILE A 48 -41.42 24.02 -17.88
N PRO A 49 -41.98 23.93 -16.66
CA PRO A 49 -42.19 25.10 -15.81
C PRO A 49 -40.86 25.86 -15.63
N GLY A 50 -40.84 27.16 -15.96
CA GLY A 50 -39.65 28.00 -15.85
C GLY A 50 -38.83 28.21 -17.13
N ILE A 51 -39.19 27.55 -18.24
CA ILE A 51 -38.55 27.81 -19.55
C ILE A 51 -39.51 28.62 -20.42
N GLU A 52 -39.26 29.92 -20.54
CA GLU A 52 -39.86 30.72 -21.60
C GLU A 52 -39.14 30.41 -22.92
N ASN A 53 -39.88 30.06 -23.98
CA ASN A 53 -39.32 29.87 -25.35
C ASN A 53 -38.84 31.19 -25.99
N ARG A 54 -38.51 32.20 -25.18
CA ARG A 54 -38.01 33.50 -25.63
C ARG A 54 -36.53 33.54 -25.32
N THR A 55 -35.72 33.53 -26.37
CA THR A 55 -34.30 33.84 -26.21
C THR A 55 -34.17 35.29 -25.77
N THR A 56 -33.32 35.53 -24.77
CA THR A 56 -32.97 36.89 -24.38
C THR A 56 -32.06 37.51 -25.44
N PRO A 57 -32.07 38.84 -25.64
CA PRO A 57 -31.14 39.50 -26.58
C PRO A 57 -29.66 39.19 -26.28
N ALA A 58 -29.34 38.92 -25.01
CA ALA A 58 -28.01 38.49 -24.57
C ALA A 58 -27.68 37.06 -25.05
N GLN A 59 -28.62 36.12 -24.98
CA GLN A 59 -28.43 34.74 -25.47
C GLN A 59 -28.22 34.70 -26.98
N ASP A 60 -29.00 35.46 -27.75
CA ASP A 60 -28.84 35.56 -29.21
C ASP A 60 -27.48 36.20 -29.60
N SER A 61 -27.04 37.20 -28.82
CA SER A 61 -25.74 37.85 -29.03
C SER A 61 -24.56 36.92 -28.74
N ALA A 62 -24.64 36.14 -27.66
CA ALA A 62 -23.62 35.15 -27.30
C ALA A 62 -23.53 34.02 -28.34
N TYR A 63 -24.67 33.51 -28.81
CA TYR A 63 -24.72 32.50 -29.86
C TYR A 63 -24.14 33.01 -31.19
N ALA A 64 -24.50 34.24 -31.59
CA ALA A 64 -23.95 34.87 -32.78
C ALA A 64 -22.44 35.10 -32.67
N GLN A 65 -21.95 35.53 -31.51
CA GLN A 65 -20.51 35.65 -31.23
C GLN A 65 -19.82 34.29 -31.33
N ALA A 66 -20.43 33.24 -30.78
CA ALA A 66 -19.92 31.87 -30.80
C ALA A 66 -19.81 31.29 -32.21
N LEU A 67 -20.74 31.61 -33.12
CA LEU A 67 -20.64 31.25 -34.54
C LEU A 67 -19.54 32.02 -35.28
N ARG A 68 -19.22 33.25 -34.85
CA ARG A 68 -18.17 34.07 -35.47
C ARG A 68 -16.74 33.62 -35.12
N MET A 69 -16.54 32.93 -34.01
CA MET A 69 -15.21 32.53 -33.53
C MET A 69 -14.49 31.52 -34.44
N LYS A 70 -15.19 30.86 -35.39
CA LYS A 70 -14.62 29.86 -36.33
C LYS A 70 -13.75 28.78 -35.66
N LEU A 71 -13.99 28.49 -34.38
CA LEU A 71 -13.32 27.41 -33.66
C LEU A 71 -14.04 26.09 -33.88
N PRO A 72 -13.33 24.95 -33.92
CA PRO A 72 -13.95 23.64 -33.83
C PRO A 72 -14.85 23.55 -32.60
N ILE A 73 -16.00 22.86 -32.74
CA ILE A 73 -17.05 22.81 -31.72
C ILE A 73 -16.53 22.23 -30.40
N GLU A 74 -15.59 21.28 -30.47
CA GLU A 74 -14.99 20.59 -29.32
C GLU A 74 -14.14 21.56 -28.49
N LEU A 75 -13.34 22.39 -29.17
CA LEU A 75 -12.51 23.41 -28.53
C LEU A 75 -13.38 24.48 -27.86
N ARG A 76 -14.42 24.94 -28.56
CA ARG A 76 -15.35 25.94 -28.04
C ARG A 76 -16.08 25.43 -26.79
N LEU A 77 -16.64 24.23 -26.87
CA LEU A 77 -17.33 23.60 -25.73
C LEU A 77 -16.40 23.47 -24.52
N ARG A 78 -15.13 23.08 -24.74
CA ARG A 78 -14.15 23.00 -23.66
C ARG A 78 -13.92 24.36 -23.00
N TYR A 79 -13.75 25.42 -23.78
CA TYR A 79 -13.58 26.77 -23.24
C TYR A 79 -14.82 27.26 -22.49
N ASP A 80 -16.02 27.01 -23.02
CA ASP A 80 -17.28 27.39 -22.37
C ASP A 80 -17.45 26.66 -21.03
N LEU A 81 -17.16 25.35 -20.97
CA LEU A 81 -17.20 24.58 -19.73
C LEU A 81 -16.18 25.08 -18.70
N MET A 82 -14.97 25.44 -19.13
CA MET A 82 -13.96 26.04 -18.25
C MET A 82 -14.45 27.38 -17.69
N ASN A 83 -14.97 28.26 -18.55
CA ASN A 83 -15.49 29.56 -18.12
C ASN A 83 -16.68 29.40 -17.16
N ILE A 84 -17.61 28.48 -17.44
CA ILE A 84 -18.73 28.16 -16.55
C ILE A 84 -18.20 27.72 -15.18
N GLY A 85 -17.23 26.80 -15.16
CA GLY A 85 -16.58 26.35 -13.92
C GLY A 85 -16.02 27.52 -13.10
N TYR A 86 -15.24 28.41 -13.73
CA TYR A 86 -14.70 29.60 -13.05
C TYR A 86 -15.79 30.55 -12.55
N THR A 87 -16.83 30.79 -13.35
CA THR A 87 -17.93 31.68 -12.94
C THR A 87 -18.74 31.11 -11.78
N LEU A 88 -19.03 29.80 -11.77
CA LEU A 88 -19.72 29.14 -10.67
C LEU A 88 -18.92 29.21 -9.37
N ILE A 89 -17.60 28.99 -9.44
CA ILE A 89 -16.70 29.12 -8.28
C ILE A 89 -16.69 30.56 -7.74
N SER A 90 -16.77 31.56 -8.62
CA SER A 90 -16.78 32.98 -8.20
C SER A 90 -18.11 33.47 -7.63
N LEU A 91 -19.23 32.82 -8.00
CA LEU A 91 -20.58 33.22 -7.59
C LEU A 91 -20.98 32.66 -6.22
N ASP A 92 -20.41 31.52 -5.82
CA ASP A 92 -20.66 30.91 -4.52
C ASP A 92 -19.42 30.11 -4.04
N PRO A 93 -18.67 30.64 -3.06
CA PRO A 93 -17.56 29.91 -2.43
C PRO A 93 -17.99 28.59 -1.77
N GLU A 94 -19.26 28.44 -1.40
CA GLU A 94 -19.79 27.17 -0.86
C GLU A 94 -20.04 26.13 -1.96
N ALA A 95 -20.24 26.56 -3.21
CA ALA A 95 -20.32 25.65 -4.36
C ALA A 95 -19.00 24.92 -4.62
N GLU A 96 -17.85 25.50 -4.25
CA GLU A 96 -16.54 24.84 -4.29
C GLU A 96 -16.47 23.67 -3.29
N LYS A 97 -16.96 23.88 -2.05
CA LYS A 97 -17.07 22.80 -1.06
C LYS A 97 -18.01 21.70 -1.53
N THR A 98 -19.18 22.09 -2.03
CA THR A 98 -20.19 21.14 -2.52
C THR A 98 -19.64 20.36 -3.71
N GLY A 99 -18.91 21.01 -4.63
CA GLY A 99 -18.25 20.39 -5.77
C GLY A 99 -17.16 19.39 -5.38
N MET A 100 -16.37 19.69 -4.35
CA MET A 100 -15.37 18.78 -3.79
C MET A 100 -16.02 17.58 -3.07
N ASP A 101 -17.17 17.78 -2.42
CA ASP A 101 -17.94 16.70 -1.78
C ASP A 101 -18.50 15.68 -2.80
N TYR A 102 -18.68 16.09 -4.06
CA TYR A 102 -19.10 15.20 -5.16
C TYR A 102 -17.94 14.48 -5.86
N ILE A 103 -16.68 14.81 -5.57
CA ILE A 103 -15.55 14.05 -6.11
C ILE A 103 -15.48 12.74 -5.33
N PRO A 104 -15.67 11.59 -6.00
CA PRO A 104 -15.67 10.33 -5.29
C PRO A 104 -14.27 10.07 -4.72
N THR A 105 -14.19 9.55 -3.50
CA THR A 105 -12.91 9.38 -2.76
C THR A 105 -11.90 8.48 -3.48
N ASN A 106 -12.35 7.68 -4.45
CA ASN A 106 -11.50 6.88 -5.33
C ASN A 106 -10.74 7.73 -6.37
N ALA A 107 -11.22 8.92 -6.75
CA ALA A 107 -10.52 9.82 -7.67
C ALA A 107 -9.24 10.40 -7.05
N PHE A 108 -9.15 10.43 -5.72
CA PHE A 108 -7.94 10.80 -4.98
C PHE A 108 -6.98 9.63 -4.76
N LYS A 109 -7.36 8.39 -5.13
CA LYS A 109 -6.45 7.26 -5.07
C LYS A 109 -5.56 7.27 -6.31
N PRO A 110 -4.24 7.17 -6.15
CA PRO A 110 -3.35 7.10 -7.29
C PRO A 110 -3.62 5.83 -8.10
N ASP A 111 -3.59 5.97 -9.42
CA ASP A 111 -3.62 4.83 -10.36
C ASP A 111 -2.40 3.91 -10.10
N PRO A 112 -2.55 2.57 -10.18
CA PRO A 112 -1.42 1.64 -10.07
C PRO A 112 -0.21 2.00 -10.93
N ASN A 113 -0.43 2.49 -12.16
CA ASN A 113 0.63 2.91 -13.06
C ASN A 113 1.40 4.12 -12.50
N MET A 114 0.69 5.06 -11.87
CA MET A 114 1.29 6.24 -11.24
C MET A 114 2.15 5.86 -10.02
N ILE A 115 1.73 4.84 -9.25
CA ILE A 115 2.50 4.32 -8.11
C ILE A 115 3.83 3.73 -8.60
N VAL A 116 3.76 2.86 -9.62
CA VAL A 116 4.95 2.24 -10.20
C VAL A 116 5.86 3.29 -10.81
N GLN A 117 5.32 4.23 -11.58
CA GLN A 117 6.12 5.28 -12.20
C GLN A 117 6.79 6.20 -11.17
N ARG A 118 6.10 6.53 -10.08
CA ARG A 118 6.70 7.25 -8.95
C ARG A 118 7.86 6.47 -8.35
N GLN A 119 7.70 5.16 -8.14
CA GLN A 119 8.75 4.32 -7.58
C GLN A 119 9.98 4.26 -8.50
N GLU A 120 9.78 4.04 -9.79
CA GLU A 120 10.83 4.07 -10.81
C GLU A 120 11.57 5.41 -10.84
N ASN A 121 10.85 6.53 -10.75
CA ASN A 121 11.46 7.86 -10.73
C ASN A 121 12.32 8.08 -9.47
N LEU A 122 11.86 7.61 -8.31
CA LEU A 122 12.68 7.65 -7.09
C LEU A 122 13.93 6.78 -7.23
N MET A 123 13.81 5.59 -7.82
CA MET A 123 14.96 4.70 -8.05
C MET A 123 16.01 5.37 -8.94
N ARG A 124 15.57 5.95 -10.06
CA ARG A 124 16.44 6.66 -11.02
C ARG A 124 17.08 7.91 -10.43
N ALA A 125 16.41 8.60 -9.50
CA ALA A 125 16.98 9.77 -8.83
C ALA A 125 18.25 9.45 -8.02
N PHE A 126 18.42 8.20 -7.58
CA PHE A 126 19.62 7.72 -6.89
C PHE A 126 20.62 7.01 -7.82
N GLU A 127 20.37 6.97 -9.13
CA GLU A 127 21.27 6.36 -10.10
C GLU A 127 22.39 7.31 -10.48
N VAL A 128 23.64 6.86 -10.32
CA VAL A 128 24.83 7.59 -10.77
C VAL A 128 25.38 6.88 -12.00
N PRO A 129 25.59 7.57 -13.13
CA PRO A 129 26.17 6.97 -14.33
C PRO A 129 27.46 6.22 -14.03
N TYR A 130 27.60 5.01 -14.57
CA TYR A 130 28.76 4.13 -14.40
C TYR A 130 28.99 3.59 -12.98
N ALA A 131 28.10 3.85 -12.01
CA ALA A 131 28.14 3.27 -10.67
C ALA A 131 26.88 2.45 -10.39
N ARG A 132 27.05 1.21 -9.91
CA ARG A 132 25.92 0.41 -9.41
C ARG A 132 25.50 0.92 -8.04
N THR A 133 24.63 1.93 -7.99
CA THR A 133 24.07 2.46 -6.74
C THR A 133 22.84 1.68 -6.25
N TYR A 134 22.24 0.86 -7.11
CA TYR A 134 21.09 0.03 -6.80
C TYR A 134 21.40 -1.47 -6.88
N ASN A 135 21.09 -2.18 -5.79
CA ASN A 135 21.02 -3.64 -5.77
C ASN A 135 19.55 -4.07 -5.57
N PRO A 136 18.80 -4.42 -6.63
CA PRO A 136 17.37 -4.75 -6.54
C PRO A 136 17.03 -5.93 -5.63
N TYR A 137 18.03 -6.74 -5.30
CA TYR A 137 17.84 -7.92 -4.47
C TYR A 137 18.11 -7.67 -2.98
N GLY A 138 18.39 -6.43 -2.59
CA GLY A 138 18.76 -6.09 -1.21
C GLY A 138 19.97 -6.88 -0.72
N VAL A 139 20.14 -6.95 0.60
CA VAL A 139 21.10 -7.85 1.23
C VAL A 139 20.54 -9.27 1.14
N ARG A 140 21.20 -10.14 0.35
CA ARG A 140 20.87 -11.57 0.31
C ARG A 140 21.51 -12.23 1.52
N LEU A 141 20.74 -12.36 2.60
CA LEU A 141 21.13 -13.18 3.75
C LEU A 141 20.57 -14.59 3.54
N SER A 142 21.42 -15.62 3.65
CA SER A 142 20.93 -16.99 3.65
C SER A 142 20.25 -17.30 5.00
N PHE A 143 19.35 -18.29 5.02
CA PHE A 143 18.75 -18.74 6.29
C PHE A 143 19.81 -19.23 7.29
N ALA A 144 20.96 -19.72 6.82
CA ALA A 144 22.08 -20.08 7.69
C ALA A 144 22.76 -18.84 8.30
N ASP A 145 22.87 -17.74 7.56
CA ASP A 145 23.43 -16.48 8.09
C ASP A 145 22.52 -15.89 9.18
N ILE A 146 21.21 -15.93 8.94
CA ILE A 146 20.20 -15.52 9.93
C ILE A 146 20.26 -16.43 11.16
N GLY A 147 20.34 -17.75 10.93
CA GLY A 147 20.45 -18.75 11.99
C GLY A 147 21.69 -18.56 12.85
N SER A 148 22.85 -18.29 12.25
CA SER A 148 24.10 -18.08 12.98
C SER A 148 24.10 -16.75 13.75
N PHE A 149 23.52 -15.69 13.18
CA PHE A 149 23.34 -14.41 13.88
C PHE A 149 22.48 -14.55 15.15
N PHE A 150 21.40 -15.33 15.08
CA PHE A 150 20.52 -15.57 16.23
C PHE A 150 20.95 -16.77 17.10
N GLY A 151 22.07 -17.43 16.79
CA GLY A 151 22.53 -18.63 17.51
C GLY A 151 21.59 -19.85 17.36
N LEU A 152 20.73 -19.87 16.35
CA LEU A 152 19.82 -20.98 16.03
C LEU A 152 20.51 -22.09 15.23
N THR A 153 21.70 -21.81 14.68
CA THR A 153 22.50 -22.79 13.95
C THR A 153 23.88 -22.91 14.58
N GLU A 154 24.25 -24.13 14.93
CA GLU A 154 25.61 -24.48 15.34
C GLU A 154 26.55 -24.49 14.12
N ASP A 155 27.73 -23.89 14.23
CA ASP A 155 28.76 -23.96 13.19
C ASP A 155 29.51 -25.30 13.28
N TYR A 156 29.29 -26.20 12.32
CA TYR A 156 29.99 -27.49 12.24
C TYR A 156 31.27 -27.47 11.40
N SER A 157 31.76 -26.29 11.01
CA SER A 157 32.97 -26.17 10.21
C SER A 157 34.23 -26.49 11.02
N GLY A 158 35.29 -26.91 10.31
CA GLY A 158 36.62 -27.14 10.91
C GLY A 158 37.34 -25.87 11.39
N ASN A 159 36.69 -24.70 11.40
CA ASN A 159 37.24 -23.48 11.96
C ASN A 159 37.01 -23.43 13.47
N ILE A 160 38.09 -23.57 14.23
CA ILE A 160 38.07 -23.54 15.69
C ILE A 160 38.61 -22.19 16.13
N GLN A 161 37.76 -21.38 16.75
CA GLN A 161 38.11 -20.09 17.33
C GLN A 161 38.18 -20.22 18.85
N PHE A 162 39.22 -19.65 19.45
CA PHE A 162 39.40 -19.64 20.90
C PHE A 162 40.18 -18.40 21.33
N LYS A 163 40.03 -18.03 22.60
CA LYS A 163 40.74 -16.92 23.21
C LYS A 163 41.67 -17.47 24.29
N VAL A 164 42.84 -16.86 24.39
CA VAL A 164 43.84 -17.14 25.41
C VAL A 164 44.00 -15.89 26.27
N ASP A 165 43.82 -16.01 27.59
CA ASP A 165 43.81 -14.85 28.49
C ASP A 165 45.20 -14.52 29.05
N HIS A 166 46.13 -15.48 29.08
CA HIS A 166 47.50 -15.31 29.57
C HIS A 166 48.48 -16.23 28.81
N TYR A 167 49.78 -15.94 28.87
CA TYR A 167 50.78 -16.76 28.19
C TYR A 167 50.81 -18.18 28.75
N THR A 168 50.32 -19.15 27.99
CA THR A 168 50.13 -20.53 28.45
C THR A 168 50.25 -21.53 27.31
N GLU A 169 50.36 -22.81 27.69
CA GLU A 169 50.40 -23.93 26.75
C GLU A 169 48.99 -24.26 26.26
N VAL A 170 48.85 -24.34 24.94
CA VAL A 170 47.61 -24.65 24.23
C VAL A 170 47.81 -25.84 23.32
N GLU A 171 46.87 -26.78 23.38
CA GLU A 171 46.80 -27.96 22.53
C GLU A 171 45.44 -28.01 21.83
N VAL A 172 45.43 -28.15 20.51
CA VAL A 172 44.22 -28.28 19.69
C VAL A 172 44.23 -29.65 19.04
N VAL A 173 43.33 -30.52 19.49
CA VAL A 173 43.26 -31.94 19.11
C VAL A 173 41.92 -32.25 18.48
N ILE A 174 41.92 -33.08 17.45
CA ILE A 174 40.72 -33.62 16.82
C ILE A 174 40.54 -35.08 17.21
N TYR A 175 39.32 -35.39 17.64
CA TYR A 175 38.84 -36.71 18.02
C TYR A 175 37.85 -37.26 17.01
N SER A 176 37.85 -38.57 16.80
CA SER A 176 36.72 -39.29 16.22
C SER A 176 35.57 -39.43 17.23
N ILE A 177 34.38 -39.85 16.77
CA ILE A 177 33.25 -40.15 17.68
C ILE A 177 33.56 -41.26 18.68
N GLN A 178 34.55 -42.12 18.41
CA GLN A 178 35.05 -43.14 19.34
C GLN A 178 36.12 -42.59 20.30
N ALA A 179 36.28 -41.27 20.40
CA ALA A 179 37.27 -40.58 21.23
C ALA A 179 38.73 -40.95 20.91
N VAL A 180 39.02 -41.35 19.67
CA VAL A 180 40.39 -41.59 19.19
C VAL A 180 40.97 -40.30 18.63
N VAL A 181 42.19 -39.94 19.03
CA VAL A 181 42.92 -38.80 18.43
C VAL A 181 43.23 -39.11 16.98
N VAL A 182 42.72 -38.28 16.06
CA VAL A 182 42.97 -38.43 14.62
C VAL A 182 43.96 -37.40 14.08
N ALA A 183 44.04 -36.23 14.71
CA ALA A 183 44.97 -35.17 14.33
C ALA A 183 45.24 -34.19 15.48
N THR A 184 46.50 -33.79 15.63
CA THR A 184 46.89 -32.64 16.45
C THR A 184 47.16 -31.43 15.56
N ILE A 185 46.31 -30.40 15.64
CA ILE A 185 46.41 -29.22 14.76
C ILE A 185 47.48 -28.26 15.26
N PHE A 186 47.59 -28.12 16.58
CA PHE A 186 48.54 -27.22 17.21
C PHE A 186 48.89 -27.71 18.61
N LYS A 187 50.16 -27.55 18.97
CA LYS A 187 50.65 -27.77 20.33
C LYS A 187 51.80 -26.81 20.61
N GLY A 188 51.66 -25.95 21.61
CA GLY A 188 52.70 -25.00 21.97
C GLY A 188 52.21 -23.87 22.87
N HIS A 189 53.06 -22.89 23.13
CA HIS A 189 52.71 -21.73 23.95
C HIS A 189 52.18 -20.59 23.08
N LEU A 190 51.12 -19.92 23.55
CA LEU A 190 50.54 -18.75 22.89
C LEU A 190 50.44 -17.57 23.86
N PRO A 191 50.78 -16.34 23.43
CA PRO A 191 50.51 -15.13 24.22
C PRO A 191 49.00 -14.86 24.29
N PRO A 192 48.57 -13.94 25.18
CA PRO A 192 47.17 -13.57 25.27
C PRO A 192 46.66 -12.97 23.96
N GLY A 193 45.49 -13.42 23.51
CA GLY A 193 44.90 -13.01 22.23
C GLY A 193 43.80 -13.94 21.74
N SER A 194 43.17 -13.56 20.62
CA SER A 194 42.19 -14.40 19.91
C SER A 194 42.87 -15.15 18.78
N TYR A 195 42.66 -16.46 18.70
CA TYR A 195 43.27 -17.32 17.71
C TYR A 195 42.22 -18.13 16.95
N GLN A 196 42.52 -18.40 15.70
CA GLN A 196 41.77 -19.30 14.85
C GLN A 196 42.70 -20.40 14.34
N ARG A 197 42.20 -21.63 14.33
CA ARG A 197 42.84 -22.79 13.72
C ARG A 197 41.83 -23.50 12.83
N THR A 198 42.26 -23.90 11.64
CA THR A 198 41.39 -24.55 10.66
C THR A 198 41.86 -25.98 10.44
N TRP A 199 40.95 -26.93 10.60
CA TRP A 199 41.18 -28.31 10.23
C TRP A 199 40.66 -28.59 8.83
N THR A 200 41.45 -29.29 8.01
CA THR A 200 41.11 -29.61 6.62
C THR A 200 40.47 -30.99 6.45
N GLY A 201 40.18 -31.71 7.55
CA GLY A 201 39.63 -33.06 7.49
C GLY A 201 40.65 -34.14 7.15
N ARG A 202 41.92 -33.88 7.47
CA ARG A 202 43.05 -34.79 7.23
C ARG A 202 43.67 -35.26 8.54
N ASP A 203 44.20 -36.47 8.54
CA ASP A 203 44.99 -37.01 9.64
C ASP A 203 46.40 -36.38 9.70
N GLU A 204 47.21 -36.78 10.70
CA GLU A 204 48.60 -36.32 10.85
C GLU A 204 49.51 -36.72 9.68
N ASN A 205 49.13 -37.77 8.93
CA ASN A 205 49.85 -38.23 7.74
C ASN A 205 49.36 -37.56 6.45
N GLY A 206 48.46 -36.57 6.56
CA GLY A 206 47.88 -35.85 5.43
C GLY A 206 46.83 -36.64 4.64
N ARG A 207 46.43 -37.83 5.10
CA ARG A 207 45.39 -38.66 4.47
C ARG A 207 44.02 -38.07 4.75
N LYS A 208 43.16 -38.09 3.74
CA LYS A 208 41.77 -37.61 3.87
C LYS A 208 41.00 -38.62 4.73
N LEU A 209 40.33 -38.14 5.76
CA LEU A 209 39.46 -38.96 6.60
C LEU A 209 38.08 -39.12 5.95
N SER A 210 37.37 -40.17 6.36
CA SER A 210 36.01 -40.43 5.90
C SER A 210 35.05 -39.31 6.33
N PRO A 211 34.04 -38.98 5.51
CA PRO A 211 32.94 -38.11 5.92
C PRO A 211 32.29 -38.63 7.20
N GLY A 212 31.92 -37.72 8.10
CA GLY A 212 31.39 -38.08 9.41
C GLY A 212 31.58 -37.00 10.47
N ASP A 213 31.17 -37.33 11.68
CA ASP A 213 31.30 -36.48 12.86
C ASP A 213 32.68 -36.60 13.52
N TYR A 214 33.20 -35.47 13.96
CA TYR A 214 34.45 -35.33 14.69
C TYR A 214 34.28 -34.29 15.79
N ILE A 215 35.17 -34.32 16.78
CA ILE A 215 35.15 -33.36 17.89
C ILE A 215 36.51 -32.67 17.94
N GLY A 216 36.53 -31.34 17.82
CA GLY A 216 37.70 -30.53 18.11
C GLY A 216 37.71 -30.13 19.58
N GLU A 217 38.80 -30.43 20.28
CA GLU A 217 39.02 -30.02 21.66
C GLU A 217 40.21 -29.05 21.74
N VAL A 218 39.99 -27.89 22.36
CA VAL A 218 41.03 -26.92 22.69
C VAL A 218 41.31 -27.03 24.18
N ARG A 219 42.55 -27.38 24.51
CA ARG A 219 43.04 -27.51 25.88
C ARG A 219 43.96 -26.34 26.17
N ILE A 220 43.56 -25.51 27.12
CA ILE A 220 44.35 -24.39 27.61
C ILE A 220 44.77 -24.74 29.02
N LYS A 221 46.08 -24.78 29.28
CA LYS A 221 46.59 -25.19 30.59
C LYS A 221 46.15 -24.19 31.67
N GLY A 222 45.38 -24.68 32.65
CA GLY A 222 44.83 -23.88 33.75
C GLY A 222 43.39 -23.40 33.55
N GLU A 223 42.78 -23.68 32.40
CA GLU A 223 41.40 -23.31 32.08
C GLU A 223 40.59 -24.55 31.66
N ASN A 224 39.26 -24.39 31.55
CA ASN A 224 38.39 -25.45 31.07
C ASN A 224 38.62 -25.71 29.58
N SER A 225 38.60 -26.98 29.17
CA SER A 225 38.67 -27.37 27.76
C SER A 225 37.43 -26.92 27.00
N TYR A 226 37.62 -26.30 25.84
CA TYR A 226 36.53 -25.98 24.91
C TYR A 226 36.38 -27.10 23.88
N ARG A 227 35.13 -27.47 23.57
CA ARG A 227 34.81 -28.54 22.61
C ARG A 227 33.87 -28.02 21.54
N LYS A 228 34.11 -28.44 20.30
CA LYS A 228 33.31 -28.09 19.14
C LYS A 228 33.06 -29.34 18.29
N GLN A 229 31.82 -29.56 17.87
CA GLN A 229 31.50 -30.61 16.89
C GLN A 229 31.87 -30.13 15.48
N ILE A 230 32.46 -31.03 14.68
CA ILE A 230 32.88 -30.78 13.31
C ILE A 230 32.30 -31.88 12.42
N ILE A 231 31.70 -31.50 11.29
CA ILE A 231 31.12 -32.45 10.33
C ILE A 231 31.84 -32.33 9.00
N ILE A 232 32.41 -33.44 8.52
CA ILE A 232 32.95 -33.55 7.17
C ILE A 232 31.88 -34.13 6.25
N ARG A 233 31.58 -33.44 5.14
CA ARG A 233 30.66 -33.87 4.09
C ARG A 233 31.40 -34.46 2.89
#